data_AF-A0A9D4Z3D7-F1
#
_entry.id   AF-A0A9D4Z3D7-F1
#
_cell.length_a   1.000
_cell.length_b   1.000
_cell.length_c   1.000
_cell.angle_alpha   90.00
_cell.angle_beta   90.00
_cell.angle_gamma   90.00
#
_symmetry.space_group_name_H-M   'P 1'
#
loop_
_entity.id
_entity.type
_entity.pdbx_description
1 polymer ?
#
loop_
_entity_poly.entity_id
_entity_poly.type
_entity_poly.pdbx_seq_one_letter_code
_entity_poly.pdbx_strand_id
1 'polypeptide(L)'
;MAHTRAILLLLLLLGCAAAGSAASDAAASSGGGADGIVCPLFCLENVKYSKCKSLGPHKRLPAACNCCLLRRALLESSPRYSARTPSKCSLHLSHGKVVRCDF
;
A
#
# COMPACT_ATOMS: atom_id res chain seq x y z
N MET A 1 -19.63 -16.69 -45.39
CA MET A 1 -18.71 -17.05 -44.29
C MET A 1 -17.52 -16.07 -44.22
N ALA A 2 -17.79 -14.77 -44.04
CA ALA A 2 -16.75 -13.72 -43.99
C ALA A 2 -16.79 -12.89 -42.69
N HIS A 3 -17.90 -12.92 -41.95
CA HIS A 3 -18.10 -12.09 -40.76
C HIS A 3 -17.43 -12.64 -39.49
N THR A 4 -17.19 -13.95 -39.40
CA THR A 4 -16.52 -14.57 -38.24
C THR A 4 -15.02 -14.28 -38.18
N ARG A 5 -14.37 -13.97 -39.31
CA ARG A 5 -12.94 -13.62 -39.36
C ARG A 5 -12.66 -12.19 -38.90
N ALA A 6 -13.58 -11.27 -39.16
CA ALA A 6 -13.46 -9.87 -38.73
C ALA A 6 -13.59 -9.74 -37.21
N ILE A 7 -14.46 -10.54 -36.59
CA ILE A 7 -14.67 -10.54 -35.13
C ILE A 7 -13.43 -11.10 -34.40
N LEU A 8 -12.77 -12.12 -34.97
CA LEU A 8 -11.56 -12.69 -34.39
C LEU A 8 -10.37 -11.71 -34.41
N LEU A 9 -10.24 -10.93 -35.49
CA LEU A 9 -9.20 -9.89 -35.61
C LEU A 9 -9.42 -8.72 -34.65
N LEU A 10 -10.69 -8.34 -34.42
CA LEU A 10 -11.06 -7.33 -33.40
C LEU A 10 -10.71 -7.79 -31.97
N LEU A 11 -10.94 -9.07 -31.65
CA LEU A 11 -10.59 -9.63 -30.34
C LEU A 11 -9.07 -9.72 -30.12
N LEU A 12 -8.29 -9.99 -31.16
CA LEU A 12 -6.82 -10.00 -31.09
C LEU A 12 -6.22 -8.61 -30.87
N LEU A 13 -6.82 -7.55 -31.43
CA LEU A 13 -6.37 -6.17 -31.21
C LEU A 13 -6.67 -5.65 -29.80
N LEU A 14 -7.78 -6.08 -29.18
CA LEU A 14 -8.07 -5.76 -27.78
C LEU A 14 -7.18 -6.52 -26.77
N GLY A 15 -6.58 -7.64 -27.17
CA GLY A 15 -5.75 -8.48 -26.30
C GLY A 15 -4.33 -7.97 -26.04
N CYS A 16 -3.83 -7.01 -26.82
CA CYS A 16 -2.46 -6.51 -26.72
C CYS A 16 -2.28 -5.25 -25.85
N ALA A 17 -3.34 -4.77 -25.17
CA ALA A 17 -3.23 -3.67 -24.21
C ALA A 17 -2.93 -4.13 -22.77
N ALA A 18 -2.57 -5.40 -22.57
CA ALA A 18 -2.24 -5.97 -21.25
C ALA A 18 -0.72 -6.01 -20.97
N ALA A 19 0.08 -5.20 -21.66
CA ALA A 19 1.47 -4.98 -21.33
C ALA A 19 1.75 -3.48 -21.21
N GLY A 20 1.97 -3.02 -19.98
CA GLY A 20 2.57 -1.71 -19.72
C GLY A 20 1.64 -0.68 -19.10
N SER A 21 1.23 -0.91 -17.85
CA SER A 21 0.98 0.20 -16.92
C SER A 21 1.46 -0.23 -15.54
N ALA A 22 2.73 0.07 -15.25
CA ALA A 22 3.17 0.32 -13.89
C ALA A 22 2.50 1.63 -13.41
N ALA A 23 1.18 1.60 -13.20
CA ALA A 23 0.47 2.67 -12.54
C ALA A 23 0.60 2.40 -11.04
N SER A 24 1.59 3.06 -10.44
CA SER A 24 1.70 3.21 -9.00
C SER A 24 0.66 4.22 -8.54
N ASP A 25 -0.62 3.89 -8.67
CA ASP A 25 -1.67 4.65 -8.00
C ASP A 25 -2.01 3.91 -6.72
N ALA A 26 -1.30 4.32 -5.67
CA ALA A 26 -1.73 4.16 -4.30
C ALA A 26 -3.08 4.89 -4.17
N ALA A 27 -4.16 4.22 -4.56
CA ALA A 27 -5.49 4.60 -4.17
C ALA A 27 -5.54 4.51 -2.65
N ALA A 28 -5.42 5.67 -2.02
CA ALA A 28 -5.79 5.89 -0.63
C ALA A 28 -7.22 5.38 -0.46
N SER A 29 -7.35 4.20 0.14
CA SER A 29 -8.62 3.63 0.53
C SER A 29 -9.20 4.46 1.68
N SER A 30 -9.95 5.49 1.31
CA SER A 30 -10.97 6.09 2.17
C SER A 30 -12.13 5.10 2.31
N GLY A 31 -12.23 4.41 3.45
CA GLY A 31 -13.50 3.80 3.86
C GLY A 31 -13.39 2.58 4.77
N GLY A 32 -13.59 2.80 6.08
CA GLY A 32 -14.18 1.83 7.01
C GLY A 32 -13.30 0.68 7.53
N GLY A 33 -12.93 0.72 8.82
CA GLY A 33 -12.45 -0.49 9.52
C GLY A 33 -11.29 -0.34 10.52
N ALA A 34 -11.20 0.75 11.28
CA ALA A 34 -10.40 0.79 12.51
C ALA A 34 -11.05 1.81 13.46
N ASP A 35 -12.07 1.38 14.21
CA ASP A 35 -12.91 2.23 15.03
C ASP A 35 -12.08 3.20 15.90
N GLY A 36 -12.13 4.49 15.55
CA GLY A 36 -11.67 5.61 16.39
C GLY A 36 -10.34 6.29 16.02
N ILE A 37 -9.52 5.78 15.09
CA ILE A 37 -8.24 6.45 14.77
C ILE A 37 -8.41 7.47 13.65
N VAL A 38 -8.45 8.75 14.04
CA VAL A 38 -8.39 9.88 13.10
C VAL A 38 -6.93 10.23 12.83
N CYS A 39 -6.50 10.07 11.58
CA CYS A 39 -5.14 10.39 11.16
C CYS A 39 -5.11 11.63 10.27
N PRO A 40 -4.08 12.49 10.42
CA PRO A 40 -3.87 13.57 9.48
C PRO A 40 -3.51 13.00 8.11
N LEU A 41 -4.00 13.65 7.05
CA LEU A 41 -3.83 13.21 5.67
C LEU A 41 -2.52 13.70 5.02
N PHE A 42 -1.60 14.30 5.77
CA PHE A 42 -0.32 14.70 5.21
C PHE A 42 0.58 13.49 4.93
N CYS A 43 1.41 13.60 3.90
CA CYS A 43 2.42 12.61 3.55
C CYS A 43 3.81 13.18 3.82
N LEU A 44 4.60 12.45 4.60
CA LEU A 44 6.04 12.66 4.64
C LEU A 44 6.58 12.45 3.24
N GLU A 45 7.37 13.40 2.77
CA GLU A 45 7.93 13.32 1.45
C GLU A 45 8.87 12.12 1.34
N ASN A 46 8.84 11.48 0.18
CA ASN A 46 9.78 10.44 -0.21
C ASN A 46 9.81 9.19 0.69
N VAL A 47 8.70 8.82 1.35
CA VAL A 47 8.62 7.51 2.02
C VAL A 47 8.68 6.38 0.99
N LYS A 48 9.69 5.50 1.07
CA LYS A 48 9.83 4.36 0.16
C LYS A 48 9.12 3.11 0.67
N TYR A 49 9.23 2.83 1.96
CA TYR A 49 8.61 1.65 2.57
C TYR A 49 8.51 1.83 4.08
N SER A 50 7.71 0.96 4.70
CA SER A 50 7.61 0.87 6.16
C SER A 50 8.05 -0.51 6.66
N LYS A 51 8.44 -0.59 7.93
CA LYS A 51 8.83 -1.83 8.60
C LYS A 51 8.24 -1.86 9.99
N CYS A 52 7.79 -3.03 10.45
CA CYS A 52 7.33 -3.25 11.81
C CYS A 52 7.89 -4.56 12.33
N LYS A 53 8.66 -4.51 13.42
CA LYS A 53 9.31 -5.72 13.98
C LYS A 53 8.30 -6.80 14.38
N SER A 54 7.10 -6.40 14.81
CA SER A 54 6.00 -7.29 15.21
C SER A 54 5.49 -8.18 14.07
N LEU A 55 5.74 -7.80 12.81
CA LEU A 55 5.34 -8.56 11.63
C LEU A 55 6.48 -9.39 11.01
N GLY A 56 7.66 -9.38 11.64
CA GLY A 56 8.86 -10.08 11.20
C GLY A 56 9.99 -9.13 10.77
N PRO A 57 11.27 -9.49 11.03
CA PRO A 57 12.42 -8.59 10.85
C PRO A 57 12.66 -8.16 9.39
N HIS A 58 12.18 -8.93 8.42
CA HIS A 58 12.44 -8.68 6.99
C HIS A 58 11.20 -8.25 6.21
N LYS A 59 10.02 -8.17 6.84
CA LYS A 59 8.79 -7.81 6.12
C LYS A 59 8.78 -6.30 5.85
N ARG A 60 8.93 -5.93 4.58
CA ARG A 60 8.66 -4.58 4.10
C ARG A 60 7.17 -4.45 3.85
N LEU A 61 6.59 -3.41 4.42
CA LEU A 61 5.22 -3.02 4.18
C LEU A 61 5.21 -1.89 3.14
N PRO A 62 4.07 -1.70 2.44
CA PRO A 62 3.87 -0.56 1.56
C PRO A 62 4.23 0.77 2.24
N ALA A 63 4.57 1.77 1.42
CA ALA A 63 4.79 3.11 1.91
C ALA A 63 3.51 3.64 2.57
N ALA A 64 3.64 4.13 3.80
CA ALA A 64 2.58 4.86 4.48
C ALA A 64 3.00 6.33 4.58
N CYS A 65 2.06 7.23 4.32
CA CYS A 65 2.29 8.66 4.32
C CYS A 65 2.82 9.20 5.65
N ASN A 66 2.36 8.68 6.78
CA ASN A 66 2.85 9.04 8.10
C ASN A 66 2.64 7.89 9.10
N CYS A 67 3.17 8.05 10.32
CA CYS A 67 3.09 7.02 11.35
C CYS A 67 1.66 6.69 11.76
N CYS A 68 0.73 7.66 11.77
CA CYS A 68 -0.66 7.40 12.10
C CYS A 68 -1.32 6.52 11.04
N LEU A 69 -1.15 6.87 9.76
CA LEU A 69 -1.69 6.10 8.65
C LEU A 69 -1.09 4.69 8.58
N LEU A 70 0.19 4.53 8.95
CA LEU A 70 0.79 3.21 9.12
C LEU A 70 0.09 2.40 10.20
N ARG A 71 -0.16 2.99 11.38
CA ARG A 71 -0.86 2.32 12.49
C ARG A 71 -2.26 1.87 12.07
N ARG A 72 -3.01 2.75 11.39
CA ARG A 72 -4.34 2.43 10.88
C ARG A 72 -4.29 1.26 9.90
N ALA A 73 -3.40 1.31 8.92
CA ALA A 73 -3.23 0.23 7.94
C ALA A 73 -2.86 -1.11 8.60
N LEU A 74 -2.06 -1.10 9.67
CA LEU A 74 -1.70 -2.31 10.42
C LEU A 74 -2.87 -2.93 11.16
N LEU A 75 -3.70 -2.09 11.80
CA LEU A 75 -4.91 -2.53 12.49
C LEU A 75 -5.91 -3.15 11.52
N GLU A 76 -6.02 -2.57 10.33
CA GLU A 76 -6.96 -3.02 9.30
C GLU A 76 -6.46 -4.29 8.59
N SER A 77 -5.17 -4.39 8.30
CA SER A 77 -4.61 -5.44 7.43
C SER A 77 -3.98 -6.63 8.13
N SER A 78 -3.73 -6.56 9.45
CA SER A 78 -2.90 -7.57 10.10
C SER A 78 -3.52 -8.17 11.38
N PRO A 79 -3.98 -9.44 11.34
CA PRO A 79 -4.50 -10.11 12.54
C PRO A 79 -3.42 -10.40 13.60
N ARG A 80 -2.14 -10.35 13.21
CA ARG A 80 -1.00 -10.48 14.13
C ARG A 80 -0.60 -9.15 14.77
N TYR A 81 -1.06 -8.04 14.22
CA TYR A 81 -0.83 -6.74 14.81
C TYR A 81 -1.86 -6.52 15.90
N SER A 82 -1.40 -6.34 17.13
CA SER A 82 -2.24 -5.98 18.27
C SER A 82 -2.02 -4.51 18.60
N ALA A 83 -3.10 -3.74 18.65
CA ALA A 83 -3.09 -2.34 19.10
C ALA A 83 -2.50 -2.15 20.51
N ARG A 84 -2.47 -3.24 21.30
CA ARG A 84 -2.01 -3.24 22.70
C ARG A 84 -0.52 -3.59 22.83
N THR A 85 0.12 -4.04 21.75
CA THR A 85 1.52 -4.44 21.78
C THR A 85 2.36 -3.36 21.10
N PRO A 86 3.29 -2.70 21.83
CA PRO A 86 4.10 -1.63 21.28
C PRO A 86 4.88 -2.17 20.07
N SER A 87 4.55 -1.64 18.90
CA SER A 87 5.08 -2.13 17.65
C SER A 87 6.18 -1.20 17.22
N LYS A 88 7.44 -1.68 17.31
CA LYS A 88 8.61 -0.93 16.83
C LYS A 88 8.54 -0.82 15.30
N CYS A 89 7.81 0.19 14.84
CA CYS A 89 7.59 0.50 13.44
C CYS A 89 8.45 1.67 12.98
N SER A 90 8.77 1.71 11.69
CA SER A 90 9.55 2.79 11.10
C SER A 90 9.20 3.02 9.64
N LEU A 91 9.24 4.30 9.23
CA LEU A 91 9.17 4.74 7.85
C LEU A 91 10.59 4.97 7.33
N HIS A 92 10.89 4.42 6.16
CA HIS A 92 12.20 4.56 5.52
C HIS A 92 12.06 5.46 4.30
N LEU A 93 12.75 6.60 4.34
CA LEU A 93 12.69 7.62 3.29
C LEU A 93 13.77 7.36 2.24
N SER A 94 13.57 7.90 1.03
CA SER A 94 14.46 7.71 -0.11
C SER A 94 15.90 8.17 0.15
N HIS A 95 16.06 9.21 0.96
CA HIS A 95 17.34 9.81 1.34
C HIS A 95 18.00 9.10 2.54
N GLY A 96 17.57 7.89 2.87
CA GLY A 96 18.18 7.05 3.92
C GLY A 96 17.75 7.39 5.35
N LYS A 97 16.99 8.47 5.56
CA LYS A 97 16.43 8.80 6.88
C LYS A 97 15.38 7.78 7.30
N VAL A 98 15.36 7.49 8.59
CA VAL A 98 14.39 6.60 9.21
C VAL A 98 13.59 7.38 10.24
N VAL A 99 12.27 7.41 10.08
CA VAL A 99 11.34 7.98 11.06
C VAL A 99 10.80 6.83 11.88
N ARG A 100 11.03 6.84 13.19
CA ARG A 100 10.47 5.86 14.12
C ARG A 100 9.04 6.25 14.45
N CYS A 101 8.17 5.25 14.51
CA CYS A 101 6.77 5.41 14.88
C CYS A 101 6.55 4.71 16.21
N ASP A 102 6.32 5.49 17.27
CA ASP A 102 6.10 4.98 18.61
C ASP A 102 4.59 4.96 18.89
N PHE A 103 3.98 3.78 18.73
CA PHE A 103 2.57 3.52 19.01
C PHE A 103 2.29 2.05 19.36
#